data_AF-A0A1M5FGP7-F1
#
_entry.id   AF-A0A1M5FGP7-F1
#
_cell.length_a   1.000
_cell.length_b   1.000
_cell.length_c   1.000
_cell.angle_alpha   90.00
_cell.angle_beta   90.00
_cell.angle_gamma   90.00
#
_symmetry.space_group_name_H-M   'P 1'
#
loop_
_entity.id
_entity.type
_entity.pdbx_description
1 polymer ?
#
loop_
_entity_poly.entity_id
_entity_poly.type
_entity_poly.pdbx_seq_one_letter_code
_entity_poly.pdbx_strand_id
1 'polypeptide(L)'
;MNEAGHLLINKEPATLSSVDRLTKKFLSNNEESANITESPGEAIITIKTAKKTPRDTYISVIDKIMGVYEEVRNQASMELFDKPYKALEEGSEERKITEI
;
A
#
# COMPACT_ATOMS: atom_id res chain seq x y z
N MET A 1 -1.11 -13.79 7.44
CA MET A 1 -0.09 -14.28 8.40
C MET A 1 -0.59 -15.56 9.04
N ASN A 2 0.32 -16.51 9.26
CA ASN A 2 0.00 -17.77 9.92
C ASN A 2 0.24 -17.71 11.45
N GLU A 3 -0.03 -18.81 12.16
CA GLU A 3 0.13 -18.86 13.62
C GLU A 3 1.57 -18.64 14.11
N ALA A 4 2.57 -18.96 13.27
CA ALA A 4 3.99 -18.73 13.58
C ALA A 4 4.42 -17.28 13.36
N GLY A 5 3.51 -16.39 12.93
CA GLY A 5 3.85 -15.01 12.57
C GLY A 5 4.52 -14.88 11.21
N HIS A 6 4.59 -15.93 10.40
CA HIS A 6 5.13 -15.82 9.05
C HIS A 6 4.14 -15.07 8.16
N LEU A 7 4.69 -14.12 7.40
CA LEU A 7 3.95 -13.37 6.41
C LEU A 7 3.73 -14.22 5.16
N LEU A 8 2.52 -14.14 4.62
CA LEU A 8 2.12 -14.79 3.38
C LEU A 8 1.43 -13.75 2.51
N ILE A 9 1.86 -13.62 1.26
CA ILE A 9 1.19 -12.81 0.22
C ILE A 9 0.71 -13.77 -0.84
N ASN A 10 -0.58 -13.75 -1.19
CA ASN A 10 -1.18 -14.71 -2.13
C ASN A 10 -0.87 -16.19 -1.80
N LYS A 11 -0.80 -16.52 -0.50
CA LYS A 11 -0.44 -17.84 0.06
C LYS A 11 1.04 -18.24 -0.09
N GLU A 12 1.90 -17.38 -0.61
CA GLU A 12 3.34 -17.62 -0.72
C GLU A 12 4.12 -16.97 0.44
N PRO A 13 5.18 -17.61 0.97
CA PRO A 13 6.07 -17.03 1.96
C PRO A 13 6.63 -15.68 1.52
N ALA A 14 6.50 -14.67 2.38
CA ALA A 14 6.93 -13.32 2.09
C ALA A 14 7.70 -12.71 3.27
N THR A 15 8.44 -11.64 2.99
CA THR A 15 9.13 -10.83 4.00
C THR A 15 8.48 -9.45 4.09
N LEU A 16 8.78 -8.67 5.12
CA LEU A 16 8.34 -7.28 5.21
C LEU A 16 8.81 -6.45 4.00
N SER A 17 10.02 -6.68 3.50
CA SER A 17 10.52 -6.02 2.29
C SER A 17 9.72 -6.42 1.03
N SER A 18 9.16 -7.63 1.02
CA SER A 18 8.26 -8.06 -0.06
C SER A 18 6.93 -7.31 -0.02
N VAL A 19 6.46 -6.88 1.16
CA VAL A 19 5.23 -6.07 1.31
C VAL A 19 5.39 -4.77 0.54
N ASP A 20 6.45 -4.00 0.79
CA ASP A 20 6.68 -2.74 0.08
C ASP A 20 6.59 -2.90 -1.43
N ARG A 21 7.40 -3.83 -1.95
CA ARG A 21 7.58 -4.01 -3.39
C ARG A 21 6.29 -4.45 -4.04
N LEU A 22 5.57 -5.39 -3.41
CA LEU A 22 4.34 -5.93 -3.98
C LEU A 22 3.17 -4.96 -3.81
N THR A 23 3.07 -4.24 -2.70
CA THR A 23 2.09 -3.18 -2.50
C THR A 23 2.33 -2.05 -3.49
N LYS A 24 3.58 -1.60 -3.67
CA LYS A 24 3.91 -0.57 -4.66
C LYS A 24 3.60 -1.06 -6.08
N LYS A 25 3.96 -2.30 -6.43
CA LYS A 25 3.59 -2.90 -7.73
C LYS A 25 2.08 -2.96 -7.93
N PHE A 26 1.33 -3.31 -6.90
CA PHE A 26 -0.14 -3.39 -6.93
C PHE A 26 -0.80 -2.01 -7.08
N LEU A 27 -0.26 -0.99 -6.41
CA LEU A 27 -0.78 0.38 -6.49
C LEU A 27 -0.34 1.12 -7.75
N SER A 28 0.89 0.90 -8.25
CA SER A 28 1.44 1.67 -9.38
C SER A 28 0.99 1.19 -10.76
N ASN A 29 0.03 0.26 -10.83
CA ASN A 29 -0.67 -0.14 -12.06
C ASN A 29 0.23 -0.36 -13.30
N ASN A 30 1.41 -0.96 -13.10
CA ASN A 30 2.31 -1.25 -14.22
C ASN A 30 1.78 -2.49 -14.96
N GLU A 31 1.46 -2.30 -16.25
CA GLU A 31 0.64 -3.12 -17.16
C GLU A 31 0.99 -4.63 -17.35
N GLU A 32 1.82 -5.24 -16.52
CA GLU A 32 2.32 -6.60 -16.76
C GLU A 32 1.60 -7.73 -16.02
N SER A 33 0.54 -7.47 -15.24
CA SER A 33 -0.22 -8.57 -14.62
C SER A 33 -1.72 -8.36 -14.66
N ALA A 34 -2.42 -9.34 -15.24
CA ALA A 34 -3.88 -9.38 -15.46
C ALA A 34 -4.75 -9.40 -14.17
N ASN A 35 -4.18 -9.08 -13.01
CA ASN A 35 -4.85 -9.06 -11.70
C ASN A 35 -4.59 -7.75 -10.93
N ILE A 36 -4.29 -6.64 -11.61
CA ILE A 36 -4.09 -5.33 -10.96
C ILE A 36 -5.37 -4.49 -11.11
N THR A 37 -5.70 -3.73 -10.06
CA THR A 37 -6.85 -2.83 -9.96
C THR A 37 -6.75 -1.67 -10.96
N GLU A 38 -7.86 -1.31 -11.63
CA GLU A 38 -7.91 -0.23 -12.65
C GLU A 38 -7.47 1.15 -12.15
N SER A 39 -7.64 1.44 -10.85
CA SER A 39 -7.16 2.67 -10.21
C SER A 39 -6.49 2.39 -8.86
N PRO A 40 -5.39 3.10 -8.52
CA PRO A 40 -4.77 3.01 -7.20
C PRO A 40 -5.76 3.25 -6.05
N GLY A 41 -6.74 4.16 -6.23
CA GLY A 41 -7.76 4.49 -5.22
C GLY A 41 -8.86 3.43 -5.04
N GLU A 42 -8.90 2.42 -5.91
CA GLU A 42 -9.82 1.28 -5.81
C GLU A 42 -9.12 0.02 -5.29
N ALA A 43 -7.83 0.13 -4.95
CA ALA A 43 -7.00 -1.00 -4.57
C ALA A 43 -7.35 -1.51 -3.17
N ILE A 44 -8.01 -2.67 -3.09
CA ILE A 44 -8.40 -3.28 -1.81
C ILE A 44 -7.35 -4.29 -1.35
N ILE A 45 -6.65 -3.97 -0.25
CA ILE A 45 -5.73 -4.89 0.41
C ILE A 45 -6.42 -5.60 1.58
N THR A 46 -6.60 -6.92 1.45
CA THR A 46 -7.16 -7.74 2.55
C THR A 46 -6.05 -8.32 3.42
N ILE A 47 -6.03 -7.93 4.69
CA ILE A 47 -5.09 -8.49 5.68
C ILE A 47 -5.80 -9.59 6.48
N LYS A 48 -5.27 -10.82 6.43
CA LYS A 48 -5.75 -11.95 7.23
C LYS A 48 -4.70 -12.40 8.23
N THR A 49 -5.10 -12.60 9.48
CA THR A 49 -4.21 -13.03 10.57
C THR A 49 -4.75 -14.30 11.21
N ALA A 50 -3.86 -15.20 11.63
CA ALA A 50 -4.24 -16.33 12.47
C ALA A 50 -4.34 -15.88 13.93
N LYS A 51 -5.16 -16.58 14.75
CA LYS A 51 -5.45 -16.20 16.14
C LYS A 51 -4.20 -15.99 17.01
N LYS A 52 -3.12 -16.72 16.76
CA LYS A 52 -1.86 -16.67 17.52
C LYS A 52 -0.78 -15.77 16.90
N THR A 53 -1.10 -15.03 15.84
CA THR A 53 -0.13 -14.11 15.21
C THR A 53 0.34 -13.09 16.25
N PRO A 54 1.66 -12.88 16.44
CA PRO A 54 2.14 -11.85 17.34
C PRO A 54 1.62 -10.46 16.93
N ARG A 55 1.20 -9.67 17.92
CA ARG A 55 0.64 -8.33 17.70
C ARG A 55 1.60 -7.42 16.94
N ASP A 56 2.89 -7.45 17.30
CA ASP A 56 3.91 -6.60 16.70
C ASP A 56 4.11 -6.91 15.22
N THR A 57 3.98 -8.18 14.82
CA THR A 57 4.04 -8.57 13.41
C THR A 57 2.89 -7.95 12.62
N TYR A 58 1.68 -7.96 13.18
CA TYR A 58 0.51 -7.36 12.54
C TYR A 58 0.64 -5.85 12.37
N ILE A 59 1.07 -5.15 13.43
CA ILE A 59 1.30 -3.70 13.39
C ILE A 59 2.37 -3.36 12.35
N SER A 60 3.50 -4.09 12.36
CA SER A 60 4.60 -3.85 11.42
C SER A 60 4.16 -3.97 9.96
N VAL A 61 3.26 -4.91 9.64
CA VAL A 61 2.73 -5.06 8.27
C VAL A 61 1.81 -3.90 7.90
N ILE A 62 0.97 -3.43 8.83
CA ILE A 62 0.08 -2.29 8.58
C ILE A 62 0.88 -1.01 8.38
N ASP A 63 1.83 -0.71 9.26
CA ASP A 63 2.70 0.46 9.14
C ASP A 63 3.42 0.47 7.79
N LYS A 64 3.83 -0.72 7.33
CA LYS A 64 4.50 -0.86 6.05
C LYS A 64 3.59 -0.54 4.87
N ILE A 65 2.38 -1.09 4.87
CA ILE A 65 1.38 -0.80 3.83
C ILE A 65 1.04 0.69 3.82
N MET A 66 0.78 1.30 4.98
CA MET A 66 0.48 2.74 5.08
C MET A 66 1.63 3.60 4.55
N GLY A 67 2.87 3.25 4.86
CA GLY A 67 4.06 3.94 4.33
C GLY A 67 4.12 3.91 2.80
N VAL A 68 3.76 2.80 2.17
CA VAL A 68 3.71 2.72 0.70
C VAL A 68 2.60 3.59 0.13
N TYR A 69 1.41 3.63 0.74
CA TYR A 69 0.36 4.56 0.32
C TYR A 69 0.82 6.01 0.42
N GLU A 70 1.47 6.41 1.52
CA GLU A 70 2.04 7.75 1.66
C GLU A 70 3.05 8.07 0.56
N GLU A 71 3.93 7.12 0.22
CA GLU A 71 4.94 7.29 -0.81
C GLU A 71 4.31 7.46 -2.21
N VAL A 72 3.40 6.55 -2.59
CA VAL A 72 2.72 6.59 -3.89
C VAL A 72 1.90 7.86 -4.03
N ARG A 73 1.20 8.26 -2.96
CA ARG A 73 0.40 9.49 -2.93
C ARG A 73 1.25 10.74 -3.09
N ASN A 74 2.38 10.77 -2.38
CA ASN A 74 3.32 11.87 -2.49
C ASN A 74 3.95 11.94 -3.89
N GLN A 75 4.29 10.79 -4.48
CA GLN A 75 4.80 10.74 -5.85
C GLN A 75 3.79 11.29 -6.85
N ALA A 76 2.51 10.88 -6.77
CA ALA A 76 1.46 11.41 -7.65
C ALA A 76 1.29 12.93 -7.50
N SER A 77 1.35 13.45 -6.26
CA SER A 77 1.29 14.89 -6.01
C SER A 77 2.48 15.65 -6.59
N MET A 78 3.69 15.09 -6.49
CA MET A 78 4.88 15.69 -7.10
C MET A 78 4.78 15.69 -8.63
N GLU A 79 4.29 14.61 -9.24
CA GLU A 79 4.17 14.49 -10.70
C GLU A 79 3.10 15.43 -11.28
N LEU A 80 1.99 15.66 -10.57
CA LEU A 80 0.87 16.48 -11.05
C LEU A 80 1.01 17.97 -10.71
N PHE A 81 1.54 18.30 -9.53
CA PHE A 81 1.48 19.65 -8.97
C PHE A 81 2.84 20.21 -8.57
N ASP A 82 3.92 19.44 -8.71
CA ASP A 82 5.29 19.79 -8.25
C ASP A 82 5.32 20.19 -6.76
N LYS A 83 4.44 19.58 -5.97
CA LYS A 83 4.27 19.83 -4.53
C LYS A 83 4.19 18.51 -3.77
N PRO A 84 4.80 18.41 -2.57
CA PRO A 84 4.57 17.28 -1.68
C PRO A 84 3.09 17.17 -1.31
N TYR A 85 2.55 15.96 -1.20
CA TYR A 85 1.13 15.76 -0.87
C TYR A 85 0.75 16.42 0.46
N LYS A 86 1.64 16.37 1.46
CA LYS A 86 1.45 17.00 2.77
C LYS A 86 1.37 18.53 2.72
N ALA A 87 1.78 19.15 1.61
CA ALA A 87 1.70 20.59 1.38
C ALA A 87 0.40 21.03 0.67
N LEU A 88 -0.41 20.09 0.16
CA LEU A 88 -1.70 20.40 -0.44
C LEU A 88 -2.73 20.77 0.64
N GLU A 89 -3.55 21.79 0.39
CA GLU A 89 -4.61 22.20 1.30
C GLU A 89 -5.68 21.10 1.48
N GLU A 90 -6.17 20.92 2.71
CA GLU A 90 -7.23 19.95 2.99
C GLU A 90 -8.54 20.35 2.28
N GLY A 91 -9.10 19.41 1.52
CA GLY A 91 -10.34 19.64 0.76
C GLY A 91 -10.17 20.31 -0.60
N SER A 92 -8.94 20.65 -1.00
CA SER A 92 -8.66 21.18 -2.35
C SER A 92 -8.89 20.13 -3.45
N GLU A 93 -9.16 20.58 -4.67
CA GLU A 93 -9.28 19.68 -5.82
C GLU A 93 -7.97 18.92 -6.09
N GLU A 94 -6.80 19.58 -5.91
CA GLU A 94 -5.49 18.93 -6.01
C GLU A 94 -5.38 17.72 -5.06
N ARG A 95 -5.92 17.84 -3.84
CA ARG A 95 -5.87 16.80 -2.81
C ARG A 95 -6.84 15.65 -3.06
N LYS A 96 -8.00 15.93 -3.66
CA LYS A 96 -8.97 14.91 -4.10
C LYS A 96 -8.44 14.09 -5.26
N ILE A 97 -7.80 14.75 -6.23
CA ILE A 97 -7.21 14.09 -7.41
C ILE A 97 -6.09 13.13 -7.01
N THR A 98 -5.35 13.47 -5.96
CA THR A 98 -4.24 12.65 -5.44
C THR A 98 -4.68 11.74 -4.30
N GLU A 99 -5.97 11.53 -4.07
CA GLU A 99 -6.43 10.61 -3.03
C GLU A 99 -6.34 9.15 -3.53
N ILE A 100 -5.63 8.31 -2.77
CA ILE A 100 -5.34 6.90 -3.06
C ILE A 100 -5.63 6.06 -1.82
#